data_AF-A0A120MH16-F1
#
_entry.id   AF-A0A120MH16-F1
#
_cell.length_a   1.000
_cell.length_b   1.000
_cell.length_c   1.000
_cell.angle_alpha   90.00
_cell.angle_beta   90.00
_cell.angle_gamma   90.00
#
_symmetry.space_group_name_H-M   'P 1'
#
loop_
_entity.id
_entity.type
_entity.pdbx_description
1 polymer ?
#
loop_
_entity_poly.entity_id
_entity_poly.type
_entity_poly.pdbx_seq_one_letter_code
_entity_poly.pdbx_strand_id
1 'polypeptide(L)'
;MYHHVSTSPGMITVSPVHFAAQMAYLAEAGYRTAGAAQLSAFLAGEPLPPKSVVLTFDDGYLDNWVHAHPVLEKHGFTALCFLVTSWPGEGAPRPNAQTGGALPELLGHREGDLAIQGGEPDRTILRWSEIDAMRRAATFEFHSHTHSHLRWDKVAANRAEKCAGLKRDLIDAREAFSARMGEVSDHLCWPQGFFDDDYLRVAREAGFRHFYTCEMAPNVSNEHAGEHSIYRLEVRDKPASWLASRLWVHSRPLLSRAYLKLKR
;
A
#
# COMPACT_ATOMS: atom_id res chain seq x y z
N MET A 1 -0.11 3.60 6.09
CA MET A 1 0.17 3.86 4.67
C MET A 1 1.50 4.56 4.56
N TYR A 2 2.44 3.85 3.95
CA TYR A 2 3.76 4.30 3.52
C TYR A 2 3.75 4.38 1.98
N HIS A 3 4.73 5.08 1.40
CA HIS A 3 5.03 5.02 -0.03
C HIS A 3 6.52 4.75 -0.19
N HIS A 4 7.34 5.75 0.11
CA HIS A 4 8.79 5.65 0.07
C HIS A 4 9.38 5.36 1.45
N VAL A 5 10.38 4.48 1.51
CA VAL A 5 11.34 4.35 2.63
C VAL A 5 12.74 4.65 2.12
N SER A 6 13.10 5.93 2.05
CA SER A 6 14.28 6.39 1.31
C SER A 6 15.05 7.48 2.05
N THR A 7 16.36 7.57 1.77
CA THR A 7 17.22 8.67 2.24
C THR A 7 16.94 9.99 1.52
N SER A 8 16.22 9.95 0.38
CA SER A 8 15.75 11.14 -0.33
C SER A 8 14.48 11.69 0.34
N PRO A 9 14.52 12.88 0.97
CA PRO A 9 13.37 13.41 1.69
C PRO A 9 12.23 13.81 0.75
N GLY A 10 10.99 13.67 1.21
CA GLY A 10 9.80 13.97 0.42
C GLY A 10 8.53 13.99 1.27
N MET A 11 7.44 14.52 0.70
CA MET A 11 6.17 14.65 1.44
C MET A 11 5.58 13.30 1.89
N ILE A 12 5.79 12.25 1.10
CA ILE A 12 5.30 10.89 1.34
C ILE A 12 6.45 9.90 1.61
N THR A 13 7.62 10.42 1.98
CA THR A 13 8.81 9.62 2.28
C THR A 13 9.02 9.50 3.78
N VAL A 14 9.34 8.29 4.24
CA VAL A 14 9.85 8.02 5.58
C VAL A 14 11.33 7.63 5.46
N SER A 15 12.19 8.17 6.31
CA SER A 15 13.61 7.77 6.31
C SER A 15 13.78 6.33 6.78
N PRO A 16 14.81 5.59 6.30
CA PRO A 16 15.09 4.24 6.77
C PRO A 16 15.28 4.15 8.28
N VAL A 17 15.86 5.18 8.91
CA VAL A 17 16.04 5.27 10.36
C VAL A 17 14.71 5.34 11.09
N HIS A 18 13.80 6.23 10.67
CA HIS A 18 12.48 6.31 11.29
C HIS A 18 11.63 5.08 11.01
N PHE A 19 11.69 4.51 9.80
CA PHE A 19 10.97 3.27 9.49
C PHE A 19 11.44 2.11 10.39
N ALA A 20 12.76 1.90 10.51
CA ALA A 20 13.33 0.89 11.38
C ALA A 20 12.91 1.09 12.85
N ALA A 21 12.96 2.32 13.35
CA ALA A 21 12.52 2.62 14.73
C ALA A 21 11.02 2.37 14.93
N GLN A 22 10.18 2.69 13.94
CA GLN A 22 8.74 2.44 13.98
C GLN A 22 8.44 0.93 14.01
N MET A 23 9.12 0.13 13.18
CA MET A 23 8.93 -1.34 13.16
C MET A 23 9.46 -1.98 14.45
N ALA A 24 10.61 -1.53 14.97
CA ALA A 24 11.14 -1.98 16.24
C ALA A 24 10.14 -1.73 17.39
N TYR A 25 9.56 -0.53 17.46
CA TYR A 25 8.52 -0.22 18.44
C TYR A 25 7.30 -1.14 18.31
N LEU A 26 6.82 -1.42 17.10
CA LEU A 26 5.69 -2.34 16.90
C LEU A 26 6.03 -3.72 17.48
N ALA A 27 7.21 -4.26 17.17
CA ALA A 27 7.65 -5.56 17.65
C ALA A 27 7.78 -5.59 19.18
N GLU A 28 8.47 -4.60 19.77
CA GLU A 28 8.68 -4.49 21.22
C GLU A 28 7.37 -4.28 21.99
N ALA A 29 6.44 -3.52 21.43
CA ALA A 29 5.13 -3.31 22.01
C ALA A 29 4.17 -4.50 21.79
N GLY A 30 4.61 -5.57 21.13
CA GLY A 30 3.85 -6.81 20.92
C GLY A 30 2.76 -6.70 19.84
N TYR A 31 2.92 -5.80 18.88
CA TYR A 31 2.06 -5.76 17.69
C TYR A 31 2.38 -6.92 16.74
N ARG A 32 1.36 -7.33 15.99
CA ARG A 32 1.47 -8.35 14.95
C ARG A 32 0.92 -7.81 13.64
N THR A 33 1.55 -8.13 12.53
CA THR A 33 1.01 -7.80 11.22
C THR A 33 -0.12 -8.75 10.85
N ALA A 34 -1.18 -8.22 10.23
CA ALA A 34 -2.23 -9.00 9.61
C ALA A 34 -2.15 -8.87 8.09
N GLY A 35 -2.17 -10.01 7.39
CA GLY A 35 -2.23 -10.09 5.93
C GLY A 35 -3.62 -9.76 5.37
N ALA A 36 -3.76 -9.78 4.05
CA ALA A 36 -5.01 -9.41 3.36
C ALA A 36 -6.16 -10.35 3.75
N ALA A 37 -5.93 -11.67 3.76
CA ALA A 37 -6.94 -12.66 4.14
C ALA A 37 -7.45 -12.47 5.58
N GLN A 38 -6.54 -12.17 6.51
CA GLN A 38 -6.89 -11.92 7.92
C GLN A 38 -7.68 -10.61 8.07
N LEU A 39 -7.35 -9.58 7.28
CA LEU A 39 -8.12 -8.34 7.26
C LEU A 39 -9.53 -8.58 6.68
N SER A 40 -9.67 -9.35 5.62
CA SER A 40 -10.97 -9.68 5.02
C SER A 40 -11.85 -10.45 5.99
N ALA A 41 -11.29 -11.45 6.68
CA ALA A 41 -11.98 -12.19 7.74
C ALA A 41 -12.43 -11.24 8.87
N PHE A 42 -11.56 -10.31 9.28
CA PHE A 42 -11.90 -9.31 10.30
C PHE A 42 -13.06 -8.41 9.90
N LEU A 43 -13.06 -7.94 8.65
CA LEU A 43 -14.14 -7.12 8.11
C LEU A 43 -15.45 -7.90 7.96
N ALA A 44 -15.36 -9.23 7.81
CA ALA A 44 -16.50 -10.15 7.82
C ALA A 44 -16.98 -10.52 9.24
N GLY A 45 -16.33 -10.01 10.29
CA GLY A 45 -16.74 -10.19 11.70
C GLY A 45 -15.89 -11.17 12.49
N GLU A 46 -14.88 -11.79 11.90
CA GLU A 46 -13.94 -12.64 12.65
C GLU A 46 -13.04 -11.78 13.55
N PRO A 47 -12.63 -12.27 14.73
CA PRO A 47 -11.74 -11.52 15.60
C PRO A 47 -10.30 -11.54 15.07
N LEU A 48 -9.58 -10.42 15.24
CA LEU A 48 -8.12 -10.40 15.17
C LEU A 48 -7.52 -10.48 16.57
N PRO A 49 -6.31 -11.04 16.71
CA PRO A 49 -5.54 -10.91 17.95
C PRO A 49 -5.42 -9.44 18.40
N PRO A 50 -5.39 -9.17 19.71
CA PRO A 50 -5.07 -7.84 20.20
C PRO A 50 -3.75 -7.35 19.63
N LYS A 51 -3.66 -6.04 19.36
CA LYS A 51 -2.49 -5.39 18.75
C LYS A 51 -2.17 -5.90 17.32
N SER A 52 -3.18 -6.29 16.55
CA SER A 52 -3.02 -6.45 15.11
C SER A 52 -2.93 -5.10 14.38
N VAL A 53 -2.02 -5.00 13.42
CA VAL A 53 -1.86 -3.86 12.49
C VAL A 53 -1.75 -4.37 11.07
N VAL A 54 -2.29 -3.61 10.11
CA VAL A 54 -2.05 -3.83 8.69
C VAL A 54 -1.07 -2.77 8.22
N LEU A 55 0.13 -3.18 7.79
CA LEU A 55 1.10 -2.29 7.16
C LEU A 55 0.76 -2.20 5.67
N THR A 56 0.72 -1.00 5.12
CA THR A 56 0.44 -0.80 3.70
C THR A 56 1.47 0.11 3.05
N PHE A 57 1.86 -0.24 1.83
CA PHE A 57 2.72 0.52 0.92
C PHE A 57 1.98 0.69 -0.40
N ASP A 58 2.09 1.86 -1.01
CA ASP A 58 1.46 2.15 -2.30
C ASP A 58 2.54 2.30 -3.38
N ASP A 59 2.14 2.20 -4.64
CA ASP A 59 2.91 2.39 -5.88
C ASP A 59 3.93 1.31 -6.24
N GLY A 60 4.63 0.72 -5.26
CA GLY A 60 5.64 -0.31 -5.51
C GLY A 60 7.04 0.25 -5.83
N TYR A 61 7.46 1.27 -5.08
CA TYR A 61 8.77 1.89 -5.22
C TYR A 61 9.93 0.95 -4.87
N LEU A 62 11.04 1.08 -5.59
CA LEU A 62 12.29 0.33 -5.41
C LEU A 62 12.82 0.41 -3.98
N ASP A 63 12.70 1.57 -3.34
CA ASP A 63 13.18 1.73 -1.97
C ASP A 63 12.45 0.84 -0.95
N ASN A 64 11.28 0.30 -1.30
CA ASN A 64 10.60 -0.71 -0.48
C ASN A 64 11.39 -2.01 -0.45
N TRP A 65 12.02 -2.40 -1.57
CA TRP A 65 12.96 -3.51 -1.63
C TRP A 65 14.28 -3.16 -0.92
N VAL A 66 14.81 -1.96 -1.18
CA VAL A 66 16.14 -1.58 -0.69
C VAL A 66 16.18 -1.40 0.82
N HIS A 67 15.16 -0.78 1.42
CA HIS A 67 15.17 -0.39 2.83
C HIS A 67 14.02 -0.99 3.66
N ALA A 68 12.81 -1.14 3.12
CA ALA A 68 11.67 -1.62 3.92
C ALA A 68 11.71 -3.15 4.11
N HIS A 69 11.92 -3.91 3.04
CA HIS A 69 11.96 -5.38 3.04
C HIS A 69 12.93 -5.96 4.09
N PRO A 70 14.20 -5.52 4.19
CA PRO A 70 15.12 -6.06 5.20
C PRO A 70 14.68 -5.80 6.65
N VAL A 71 14.03 -4.65 6.91
CA VAL A 71 13.51 -4.32 8.23
C VAL A 71 12.29 -5.19 8.56
N LEU A 72 11.38 -5.39 7.60
CA LEU A 72 10.22 -6.26 7.79
C LEU A 72 10.64 -7.72 8.03
N GLU A 73 11.62 -8.21 7.26
CA GLU A 73 12.18 -9.56 7.44
C GLU A 73 12.76 -9.75 8.85
N LYS A 74 13.56 -8.78 9.32
CA LYS A 74 14.14 -8.79 10.69
C LYS A 74 13.09 -8.95 11.79
N HIS A 75 11.90 -8.39 11.61
CA HIS A 75 10.83 -8.41 12.60
C HIS A 75 9.76 -9.48 12.35
N GLY A 76 9.89 -10.27 11.28
CA GLY A 76 8.87 -11.25 10.87
C GLY A 76 7.54 -10.59 10.53
N PHE A 77 7.58 -9.39 9.97
CA PHE A 77 6.40 -8.60 9.60
C PHE A 77 6.06 -8.77 8.13
N THR A 78 4.76 -8.80 7.85
CA THR A 78 4.20 -8.79 6.50
C THR A 78 3.47 -7.48 6.25
N ALA A 79 3.72 -6.86 5.11
CA ALA A 79 3.03 -5.67 4.64
C ALA A 79 2.23 -5.96 3.36
N LEU A 80 1.20 -5.14 3.10
CA LEU A 80 0.47 -5.15 1.84
C LEU A 80 1.07 -4.07 0.94
N CYS A 81 1.52 -4.44 -0.26
CA CYS A 81 1.94 -3.49 -1.30
C CYS A 81 0.84 -3.38 -2.36
N PHE A 82 0.31 -2.17 -2.56
CA PHE A 82 -0.59 -1.85 -3.64
C PHE A 82 0.23 -1.44 -4.85
N LEU A 83 0.37 -2.37 -5.79
CA LEU A 83 1.22 -2.26 -6.95
C LEU A 83 0.45 -1.72 -8.15
N VAL A 84 1.03 -0.75 -8.85
CA VAL A 84 0.58 -0.32 -10.17
C VAL A 84 1.12 -1.31 -11.19
N THR A 85 0.26 -2.18 -11.71
CA THR A 85 0.74 -3.41 -12.38
C THR A 85 1.47 -3.21 -13.70
N SER A 86 1.35 -2.03 -14.33
CA SER A 86 2.07 -1.71 -15.58
C SER A 86 3.52 -1.22 -15.36
N TRP A 87 3.90 -0.86 -14.14
CA TRP A 87 5.19 -0.21 -13.89
C TRP A 87 6.38 -1.15 -13.64
N PRO A 88 6.23 -2.33 -12.99
CA PRO A 88 7.39 -3.16 -12.65
C PRO A 88 8.17 -3.63 -13.86
N GLY A 89 9.48 -3.44 -13.78
CA GLY A 89 10.43 -3.84 -14.81
C GLY A 89 10.86 -5.31 -14.73
N GLU A 90 11.64 -5.72 -15.73
CA GLU A 90 12.35 -7.00 -15.76
C GLU A 90 13.79 -6.85 -15.30
N GLY A 91 14.44 -7.97 -14.98
CA GLY A 91 15.87 -8.05 -14.70
C GLY A 91 16.18 -8.69 -13.35
N ALA A 92 17.48 -8.81 -13.04
CA ALA A 92 17.92 -9.37 -11.77
C ALA A 92 17.59 -8.43 -10.59
N PRO A 93 17.41 -8.97 -9.37
CA PRO A 93 17.23 -8.15 -8.18
C PRO A 93 18.43 -7.24 -7.96
N ARG A 94 18.16 -5.97 -7.65
CA ARG A 94 19.22 -5.03 -7.25
C ARG A 94 19.66 -5.29 -5.81
N PRO A 95 20.84 -4.82 -5.39
CA PRO A 95 21.24 -4.89 -3.99
C PRO A 95 20.27 -4.10 -3.09
N ASN A 96 19.97 -4.67 -1.92
CA ASN A 96 19.26 -3.99 -0.83
C ASN A 96 20.19 -3.85 0.40
N ALA A 97 19.70 -3.18 1.44
CA ALA A 97 20.47 -2.86 2.64
C ALA A 97 21.03 -4.08 3.42
N GLN A 98 20.60 -5.30 3.12
CA GLN A 98 21.15 -6.52 3.75
C GLN A 98 22.14 -7.30 2.86
N THR A 99 22.16 -7.06 1.55
CA THR A 99 22.99 -7.82 0.60
C THR A 99 24.47 -7.41 0.56
N GLY A 100 24.87 -6.33 1.25
CA GLY A 100 26.27 -5.89 1.37
C GLY A 100 26.91 -5.27 0.11
N GLY A 101 26.18 -5.18 -1.00
CA GLY A 101 26.61 -4.51 -2.23
C GLY A 101 26.35 -3.00 -2.25
N ALA A 102 26.85 -2.31 -3.27
CA ALA A 102 26.50 -0.91 -3.50
C ALA A 102 25.00 -0.78 -3.80
N LEU A 103 24.31 0.06 -3.04
CA LEU A 103 22.88 0.29 -3.22
C LEU A 103 22.61 1.05 -4.53
N PRO A 104 21.48 0.80 -5.20
CA PRO A 104 21.09 1.56 -6.37
C PRO A 104 20.82 3.03 -6.00
N GLU A 105 20.86 3.91 -7.01
CA GLU A 105 20.34 5.27 -6.89
C GLU A 105 18.84 5.21 -6.53
N LEU A 106 18.42 5.98 -5.53
CA LEU A 106 17.03 6.10 -5.12
C LEU A 106 16.53 7.51 -5.39
N LEU A 107 15.64 7.63 -6.38
CA LEU A 107 15.03 8.90 -6.75
C LEU A 107 14.06 9.38 -5.68
N GLY A 108 13.96 10.71 -5.50
CA GLY A 108 12.86 11.29 -4.74
C GLY A 108 11.53 11.16 -5.48
N HIS A 109 10.41 11.33 -4.78
CA HIS A 109 9.07 11.11 -5.36
C HIS A 109 8.83 11.82 -6.70
N ARG A 110 9.13 13.13 -6.78
CA ARG A 110 8.96 13.92 -8.02
C ARG A 110 9.86 13.43 -9.16
N GLU A 111 11.10 13.04 -8.84
CA GLU A 111 12.04 12.52 -9.84
C GLU A 111 11.61 11.14 -10.34
N GLY A 112 11.07 10.31 -9.43
CA GLY A 112 10.44 9.04 -9.76
C GLY A 112 9.25 9.21 -10.70
N ASP A 113 8.34 10.14 -10.40
CA ASP A 113 7.20 10.45 -11.27
C ASP A 113 7.64 10.85 -12.69
N LEU A 114 8.67 11.70 -12.79
CA LEU A 114 9.25 12.11 -14.08
C LEU A 114 9.90 10.93 -14.81
N ALA A 115 10.57 10.03 -14.10
CA ALA A 115 11.15 8.82 -14.68
C ALA A 115 10.06 7.89 -15.25
N ILE A 116 8.97 7.67 -14.50
CA ILE A 116 7.83 6.87 -14.96
C ILE A 116 7.20 7.49 -16.21
N GLN A 117 6.92 8.80 -16.19
CA GLN A 117 6.36 9.52 -17.34
C GLN A 117 7.30 9.54 -18.55
N GLY A 118 8.61 9.53 -18.31
CA GLY A 118 9.65 9.46 -19.34
C GLY A 118 9.90 8.06 -19.89
N GLY A 119 9.20 7.03 -19.42
CA GLY A 119 9.39 5.65 -19.87
C GLY A 119 10.56 4.92 -19.21
N GLU A 120 11.03 5.41 -18.06
CA GLU A 120 12.11 4.82 -17.26
C GLU A 120 11.63 4.34 -15.86
N PRO A 121 10.49 3.61 -15.74
CA PRO A 121 9.97 3.21 -14.43
C PRO A 121 10.95 2.32 -13.65
N ASP A 122 11.80 1.55 -14.34
CA ASP A 122 12.82 0.70 -13.70
C ASP A 122 13.78 1.51 -12.81
N ARG A 123 13.93 2.82 -12.99
CA ARG A 123 14.78 3.65 -12.11
C ARG A 123 14.21 3.87 -10.71
N THR A 124 12.90 3.69 -10.54
CA THR A 124 12.20 4.03 -9.28
C THR A 124 11.23 2.96 -8.80
N ILE A 125 10.79 2.06 -9.67
CA ILE A 125 9.85 0.98 -9.36
C ILE A 125 10.60 -0.35 -9.21
N LEU A 126 10.02 -1.23 -8.41
CA LEU A 126 10.46 -2.61 -8.25
C LEU A 126 10.54 -3.36 -9.58
N ARG A 127 11.43 -4.35 -9.65
CA ARG A 127 11.42 -5.39 -10.68
C ARG A 127 10.59 -6.59 -10.22
N TRP A 128 10.07 -7.36 -11.17
CA TRP A 128 9.36 -8.61 -10.86
C TRP A 128 10.20 -9.59 -10.02
N SER A 129 11.50 -9.67 -10.27
CA SER A 129 12.40 -10.53 -9.50
C SER A 129 12.55 -10.12 -8.03
N GLU A 130 12.43 -8.82 -7.72
CA GLU A 130 12.46 -8.26 -6.36
C GLU A 130 11.12 -8.52 -5.67
N ILE A 131 10.01 -8.30 -6.39
CA ILE A 131 8.65 -8.65 -5.94
C ILE A 131 8.59 -10.13 -5.56
N ASP A 132 9.09 -11.03 -6.40
CA ASP A 132 9.13 -12.46 -6.13
C ASP A 132 10.00 -12.81 -4.91
N ALA A 133 11.11 -12.11 -4.71
CA ALA A 133 11.95 -12.29 -3.53
C ALA A 133 11.21 -11.85 -2.26
N MET A 134 10.55 -10.69 -2.29
CA MET A 134 9.76 -10.15 -1.17
C MET A 134 8.59 -11.07 -0.79
N ARG A 135 7.93 -11.68 -1.79
CA ARG A 135 6.88 -12.68 -1.61
C ARG A 135 7.41 -13.96 -0.97
N ARG A 136 8.52 -14.51 -1.49
CA ARG A 136 9.14 -15.72 -0.92
C ARG A 136 9.60 -15.54 0.52
N ALA A 137 10.04 -14.34 0.88
CA ALA A 137 10.40 -13.98 2.24
C ALA A 137 9.20 -13.66 3.15
N ALA A 138 7.97 -13.71 2.64
CA ALA A 138 6.73 -13.35 3.35
C ALA A 138 6.72 -11.93 3.95
N THR A 139 7.57 -11.04 3.44
CA THR A 139 7.63 -9.64 3.88
C THR A 139 6.55 -8.77 3.24
N PHE A 140 6.10 -9.14 2.05
CA PHE A 140 5.05 -8.43 1.33
C PHE A 140 4.05 -9.38 0.64
N GLU A 141 2.77 -9.03 0.76
CA GLU A 141 1.71 -9.45 -0.14
C GLU A 141 1.48 -8.31 -1.16
N PHE A 142 1.12 -8.63 -2.40
CA PHE A 142 0.94 -7.63 -3.46
C PHE A 142 -0.51 -7.63 -3.97
N HIS A 143 -1.10 -6.44 -4.04
CA HIS A 143 -2.50 -6.20 -4.39
C HIS A 143 -2.63 -5.03 -5.37
N SER A 144 -3.83 -4.82 -5.92
CA SER A 144 -3.99 -3.85 -7.00
C SER A 144 -3.97 -2.40 -6.51
N HIS A 145 -3.14 -1.59 -7.16
CA HIS A 145 -3.28 -0.14 -7.21
C HIS A 145 -3.69 0.32 -8.61
N THR A 146 -4.57 -0.43 -9.26
CA THR A 146 -4.95 -0.31 -10.68
C THR A 146 -3.80 -0.71 -11.63
N HIS A 147 -4.03 -0.62 -12.94
CA HIS A 147 -3.01 -0.93 -13.94
C HIS A 147 -2.15 0.27 -14.29
N SER A 148 -2.75 1.43 -14.55
CA SER A 148 -2.05 2.63 -15.00
C SER A 148 -1.87 3.72 -13.95
N HIS A 149 -2.50 3.57 -12.77
CA HIS A 149 -2.57 4.61 -11.72
C HIS A 149 -3.31 5.90 -12.15
N LEU A 150 -4.07 5.86 -13.26
CA LEU A 150 -4.76 7.02 -13.79
C LEU A 150 -6.01 7.41 -12.97
N ARG A 151 -6.18 8.73 -12.85
CA ARG A 151 -7.43 9.36 -12.40
C ARG A 151 -8.38 9.52 -13.58
N TRP A 152 -9.11 8.45 -13.93
CA TRP A 152 -10.09 8.42 -15.03
C TRP A 152 -11.12 9.56 -14.98
N ASP A 153 -11.50 10.03 -13.80
CA ASP A 153 -12.35 11.22 -13.62
C ASP A 153 -11.70 12.53 -14.12
N LYS A 154 -10.37 12.59 -14.15
CA LYS A 154 -9.60 13.74 -14.62
C LYS A 154 -9.19 13.64 -16.09
N VAL A 155 -9.04 12.42 -16.62
CA VAL A 155 -8.52 12.20 -17.98
C VAL A 155 -9.59 11.87 -19.02
N ALA A 156 -10.77 11.38 -18.61
CA ALA A 156 -11.86 11.07 -19.53
C ALA A 156 -12.68 12.31 -19.87
N ALA A 157 -13.16 12.41 -21.12
CA ALA A 157 -13.97 13.56 -21.54
C ALA A 157 -15.42 13.50 -21.01
N ASN A 158 -15.91 12.30 -20.70
CA ASN A 158 -17.28 12.08 -20.23
C ASN A 158 -17.40 10.82 -19.36
N ARG A 159 -18.59 10.63 -18.74
CA ARG A 159 -18.88 9.51 -17.83
C ARG A 159 -18.71 8.13 -18.48
N ALA A 160 -19.08 7.97 -19.76
CA ALA A 160 -19.00 6.69 -20.45
C ALA A 160 -17.54 6.28 -20.67
N GLU A 161 -16.70 7.20 -21.13
CA GLU A 161 -15.25 7.01 -21.26
C GLU A 161 -14.60 6.73 -19.91
N LYS A 162 -14.97 7.48 -18.86
CA LYS A 162 -14.48 7.26 -17.49
C LYS A 162 -14.73 5.81 -17.05
N CYS A 163 -15.97 5.32 -17.22
CA CYS A 163 -16.34 3.97 -16.81
C CYS A 163 -15.65 2.89 -17.66
N ALA A 164 -15.56 3.09 -18.98
CA ALA A 164 -14.94 2.13 -19.89
C ALA A 164 -13.43 2.03 -19.67
N GLY A 165 -12.77 3.17 -19.51
CA GLY A 165 -11.33 3.26 -19.22
C GLY A 165 -10.99 2.61 -17.89
N LEU A 166 -11.70 2.98 -16.81
CA LEU A 166 -11.51 2.35 -15.50
C LEU A 166 -11.77 0.83 -15.57
N LYS A 167 -12.81 0.39 -16.28
CA LYS A 167 -13.10 -1.04 -16.42
C LYS A 167 -11.95 -1.78 -17.10
N ARG A 168 -11.42 -1.25 -18.20
CA ARG A 168 -10.30 -1.89 -18.89
C ARG A 168 -9.06 -1.92 -18.00
N ASP A 169 -8.76 -0.80 -17.35
CA ASP A 169 -7.62 -0.68 -16.44
C ASP A 169 -7.67 -1.71 -15.30
N LEU A 170 -8.83 -1.89 -14.65
CA LEU A 170 -9.00 -2.90 -13.62
C LEU A 170 -8.90 -4.33 -14.16
N ILE A 171 -9.37 -4.59 -15.39
CA ILE A 171 -9.19 -5.90 -16.04
C ILE A 171 -7.71 -6.17 -16.32
N ASP A 172 -6.99 -5.19 -16.89
CA ASP A 172 -5.55 -5.28 -17.15
C ASP A 172 -4.77 -5.58 -15.87
N ALA A 173 -5.13 -4.93 -14.76
CA ALA A 173 -4.50 -5.19 -13.48
C ALA A 173 -4.69 -6.65 -13.01
N ARG A 174 -5.90 -7.19 -13.17
CA ARG A 174 -6.17 -8.59 -12.82
C ARG A 174 -5.44 -9.55 -13.76
N GLU A 175 -5.41 -9.28 -15.06
CA GLU A 175 -4.67 -10.08 -16.05
C GLU A 175 -3.17 -10.10 -15.71
N ALA A 176 -2.58 -8.96 -15.38
CA ALA A 176 -1.17 -8.84 -14.99
C ALA A 176 -0.84 -9.63 -13.72
N PHE A 177 -1.66 -9.51 -12.66
CA PHE A 177 -1.48 -10.30 -11.45
C PHE A 177 -1.65 -11.80 -11.70
N SER A 178 -2.68 -12.19 -12.46
CA SER A 178 -2.90 -13.60 -12.79
C SER A 178 -1.72 -14.19 -13.54
N ALA A 179 -1.12 -13.44 -14.47
CA ALA A 179 0.03 -13.89 -15.25
C ALA A 179 1.32 -13.99 -14.41
N ARG A 180 1.54 -13.06 -13.47
CA ARG A 180 2.78 -12.96 -12.69
C ARG A 180 2.76 -13.77 -11.39
N MET A 181 1.60 -13.86 -10.77
CA MET A 181 1.44 -14.40 -9.41
C MET A 181 0.57 -15.65 -9.35
N GLY A 182 -0.16 -15.98 -10.43
CA GLY A 182 -1.09 -17.10 -10.50
C GLY A 182 -2.41 -16.86 -9.76
N GLU A 183 -2.53 -15.75 -9.03
CA GLU A 183 -3.69 -15.39 -8.23
C GLU A 183 -3.94 -13.89 -8.27
N VAL A 184 -5.18 -13.50 -7.97
CA VAL A 184 -5.58 -12.10 -7.91
C VAL A 184 -6.55 -11.92 -6.75
N SER A 185 -6.14 -11.14 -5.75
CA SER A 185 -7.00 -10.80 -4.62
C SER A 185 -8.18 -9.90 -5.02
N ASP A 186 -9.14 -9.73 -4.11
CA ASP A 186 -10.25 -8.76 -4.23
C ASP A 186 -9.95 -7.41 -3.54
N HIS A 187 -8.68 -7.16 -3.22
CA HIS A 187 -8.17 -5.94 -2.60
C HIS A 187 -7.73 -4.91 -3.65
N LEU A 188 -8.24 -3.70 -3.53
CA LEU A 188 -7.97 -2.56 -4.42
C LEU A 188 -7.70 -1.30 -3.60
N CYS A 189 -6.54 -0.69 -3.80
CA CYS A 189 -6.27 0.66 -3.29
C CYS A 189 -6.52 1.68 -4.38
N TRP A 190 -7.25 2.75 -4.06
CA TRP A 190 -7.58 3.80 -5.01
C TRP A 190 -6.41 4.76 -5.24
N PRO A 191 -6.00 5.02 -6.50
CA PRO A 191 -5.05 6.07 -6.82
C PRO A 191 -5.47 7.40 -6.23
N GLN A 192 -4.60 8.00 -5.42
CA GLN A 192 -4.86 9.25 -4.68
C GLN A 192 -6.08 9.19 -3.74
N GLY A 193 -6.54 7.99 -3.38
CA GLY A 193 -7.69 7.76 -2.51
C GLY A 193 -9.05 8.14 -3.09
N PHE A 194 -9.15 8.44 -4.39
CA PHE A 194 -10.40 8.92 -5.00
C PHE A 194 -11.27 7.78 -5.52
N PHE A 195 -12.58 7.88 -5.25
CA PHE A 195 -13.62 7.05 -5.83
C PHE A 195 -14.95 7.82 -5.83
N ASP A 196 -15.85 7.40 -6.70
CA ASP A 196 -17.26 7.77 -6.74
C ASP A 196 -18.12 6.50 -6.96
N ASP A 197 -19.44 6.66 -7.09
CA ASP A 197 -20.36 5.54 -7.30
C ASP A 197 -20.05 4.73 -8.58
N ASP A 198 -19.54 5.39 -9.63
CA ASP A 198 -19.15 4.69 -10.85
C ASP A 198 -17.89 3.84 -10.61
N TYR A 199 -16.91 4.38 -9.89
CA TYR A 199 -15.69 3.65 -9.54
C TYR A 199 -16.02 2.40 -8.71
N LEU A 200 -16.85 2.56 -7.67
CA LEU A 200 -17.29 1.45 -6.82
C LEU A 200 -18.03 0.39 -7.62
N ARG A 201 -18.98 0.80 -8.47
CA ARG A 201 -19.73 -0.14 -9.33
C ARG A 201 -18.79 -0.90 -10.26
N VAL A 202 -17.92 -0.20 -11.00
CA VAL A 202 -17.00 -0.82 -11.96
C VAL A 202 -16.03 -1.76 -11.25
N ALA A 203 -15.48 -1.40 -10.10
CA ALA A 203 -14.56 -2.27 -9.38
C ALA A 203 -15.25 -3.51 -8.80
N ARG A 204 -16.51 -3.38 -8.35
CA ARG A 204 -17.32 -4.54 -7.93
C ARG A 204 -17.61 -5.50 -9.08
N GLU A 205 -17.91 -4.98 -10.27
CA GLU A 205 -18.09 -5.77 -11.49
C GLU A 205 -16.77 -6.46 -11.89
N ALA A 206 -15.63 -5.82 -11.65
CA ALA A 206 -14.30 -6.41 -11.85
C ALA A 206 -13.87 -7.40 -10.75
N GLY A 207 -14.71 -7.64 -9.74
CA GLY A 207 -14.46 -8.64 -8.69
C GLY A 207 -13.70 -8.13 -7.47
N PHE A 208 -13.49 -6.82 -7.33
CA PHE A 208 -12.95 -6.23 -6.11
C PHE A 208 -14.04 -6.05 -5.04
N ARG A 209 -13.64 -6.17 -3.78
CA ARG A 209 -14.54 -6.12 -2.61
C ARG A 209 -13.96 -5.29 -1.47
N HIS A 210 -12.64 -5.17 -1.35
CA HIS A 210 -11.95 -4.44 -0.28
C HIS A 210 -11.28 -3.19 -0.84
N PHE A 211 -11.77 -2.00 -0.48
CA PHE A 211 -11.36 -0.72 -1.08
C PHE A 211 -10.56 0.14 -0.12
N TYR A 212 -9.28 0.35 -0.37
CA TYR A 212 -8.42 1.17 0.49
C TYR A 212 -8.44 2.63 0.07
N THR A 213 -8.63 3.51 1.04
CA THR A 213 -8.81 4.95 0.81
C THR A 213 -7.70 5.75 1.52
N CYS A 214 -7.64 7.06 1.23
CA CYS A 214 -6.85 8.01 2.02
C CYS A 214 -7.67 8.64 3.15
N GLU A 215 -8.92 8.22 3.34
CA GLU A 215 -9.74 8.69 4.44
C GLU A 215 -9.26 8.09 5.76
N MET A 216 -9.26 8.92 6.81
CA MET A 216 -8.93 8.48 8.16
C MET A 216 -10.21 8.25 8.95
N ALA A 217 -10.41 7.03 9.42
CA ALA A 217 -11.40 6.63 10.40
C ALA A 217 -10.94 5.31 11.06
N PRO A 218 -11.50 4.92 12.22
CA PRO A 218 -11.22 3.61 12.80
C PRO A 218 -11.90 2.50 11.98
N ASN A 219 -11.17 1.43 11.67
CA ASN A 219 -11.76 0.20 11.13
C ASN A 219 -12.34 -0.61 12.30
N VAL A 220 -13.63 -0.95 12.26
CA VAL A 220 -14.33 -1.70 13.31
C VAL A 220 -15.06 -2.90 12.72
N SER A 221 -15.02 -4.04 13.42
CA SER A 221 -15.79 -5.23 13.05
C SER A 221 -17.25 -5.02 13.49
N ASN A 222 -18.13 -4.56 12.60
CA ASN A 222 -19.57 -4.79 12.77
C ASN A 222 -20.41 -4.69 11.49
N GLU A 223 -21.45 -5.53 11.49
CA GLU A 223 -22.34 -6.01 10.42
C GLU A 223 -23.23 -4.97 9.72
N HIS A 224 -22.68 -3.88 9.22
CA HIS A 224 -23.34 -3.12 8.13
C HIS A 224 -22.43 -3.17 6.91
N ALA A 225 -22.43 -4.36 6.28
CA ALA A 225 -21.66 -4.77 5.11
C ALA A 225 -22.10 -4.05 3.82
N GLY A 226 -22.22 -2.73 3.86
CA GLY A 226 -22.41 -1.88 2.70
C GLY A 226 -21.24 -0.91 2.61
N GLU A 227 -20.35 -1.15 1.65
CA GLU A 227 -19.21 -0.29 1.26
C GLU A 227 -17.94 -0.44 2.10
N HIS A 228 -17.12 -1.47 1.80
CA HIS A 228 -15.83 -1.73 2.44
C HIS A 228 -14.74 -0.71 2.05
N SER A 229 -14.90 0.53 2.51
CA SER A 229 -13.83 1.52 2.59
C SER A 229 -12.94 1.17 3.79
N ILE A 230 -11.71 0.75 3.50
CA ILE A 230 -10.67 0.49 4.48
C ILE A 230 -9.89 1.78 4.70
N TYR A 231 -9.95 2.27 5.93
CA TYR A 231 -9.35 3.53 6.33
C TYR A 231 -7.89 3.36 6.73
N ARG A 232 -7.05 4.33 6.37
CA ARG A 232 -5.61 4.24 6.56
C ARG A 232 -5.05 5.46 7.26
N LEU A 233 -4.15 5.21 8.22
CA LEU A 233 -3.30 6.25 8.78
C LEU A 233 -2.13 6.50 7.82
N GLU A 234 -2.03 7.71 7.29
CA GLU A 234 -0.83 8.17 6.60
C GLU A 234 0.32 8.30 7.61
N VAL A 235 1.43 7.62 7.34
CA VAL A 235 2.62 7.68 8.20
C VAL A 235 3.55 8.77 7.71
N ARG A 236 4.08 9.55 8.66
CA ARG A 236 5.01 10.65 8.39
C ARG A 236 6.43 10.25 8.78
N ASP A 237 7.42 10.95 8.23
CA ASP A 237 8.80 10.87 8.68
C ASP A 237 8.97 11.45 10.10
N LYS A 238 8.58 10.64 11.08
CA LYS A 238 8.56 10.97 12.50
C LYS A 238 9.05 9.79 13.33
N PRO A 239 9.61 10.04 14.53
CA PRO A 239 10.04 8.98 15.43
C PRO A 239 8.93 8.01 15.82
N ALA A 240 9.30 6.84 16.34
CA ALA A 240 8.36 5.82 16.80
C ALA A 240 7.34 6.31 17.84
N SER A 241 7.72 7.28 18.69
CA SER A 241 6.81 7.89 19.67
C SER A 241 5.61 8.59 19.03
N TRP A 242 5.78 9.16 17.83
CA TRP A 242 4.67 9.71 17.06
C TRP A 242 3.71 8.61 16.61
N LEU A 243 4.23 7.50 16.07
CA LEU A 243 3.42 6.37 15.63
C LEU A 243 2.67 5.75 16.82
N ALA A 244 3.35 5.56 17.96
CA ALA A 244 2.78 5.09 19.20
C ALA A 244 1.58 5.94 19.64
N SER A 245 1.73 7.28 19.61
CA SER A 245 0.65 8.22 19.91
C SER A 245 -0.53 8.06 18.96
N ARG A 246 -0.28 7.90 17.65
CA ARG A 246 -1.35 7.71 16.66
C ARG A 246 -2.09 6.39 16.85
N LEU A 247 -1.38 5.29 17.10
CA LEU A 247 -1.98 3.99 17.35
C LEU A 247 -2.83 3.99 18.62
N TRP A 248 -2.37 4.66 19.68
CA TRP A 248 -3.15 4.82 20.92
C TRP A 248 -4.48 5.57 20.67
N VAL A 249 -4.48 6.60 19.82
CA VAL A 249 -5.71 7.32 19.45
C VAL A 249 -6.62 6.47 18.57
N HIS A 250 -6.09 5.91 17.48
CA HIS A 250 -6.89 5.28 16.43
C HIS A 250 -7.33 3.84 16.74
N SER A 251 -6.71 3.18 17.71
CA SER A 251 -7.21 1.91 18.28
C SER A 251 -8.47 2.05 19.14
N ARG A 252 -8.90 3.29 19.44
CA ARG A 252 -10.09 3.59 20.24
C ARG A 252 -11.13 4.32 19.39
N PRO A 253 -12.18 3.65 18.89
CA PRO A 253 -13.07 4.23 17.89
C PRO A 253 -13.71 5.58 18.28
N LEU A 254 -14.18 5.72 19.52
CA LEU A 254 -14.78 6.96 20.01
C LEU A 254 -13.76 8.11 20.08
N LEU A 255 -12.56 7.84 20.60
CA LEU A 255 -11.49 8.82 20.69
C LEU A 255 -10.98 9.23 19.29
N SER A 256 -10.84 8.26 18.39
CA SER A 256 -10.47 8.49 16.99
C SER A 256 -11.45 9.43 16.30
N ARG A 257 -12.76 9.19 16.44
CA ARG A 257 -13.82 10.04 15.88
C ARG A 257 -13.78 11.46 16.45
N ALA A 258 -13.55 11.62 17.76
CA ALA A 258 -13.42 12.93 18.40
C ALA A 258 -12.17 13.69 17.91
N TYR A 259 -11.03 13.00 17.85
CA TYR A 259 -9.76 13.56 17.37
C TYR A 259 -9.86 14.07 15.93
N LEU A 260 -10.50 13.29 15.05
CA LEU A 260 -10.65 13.64 13.63
C LEU A 260 -11.60 14.83 13.40
N LYS A 261 -12.60 15.04 14.26
CA LYS A 261 -13.46 16.24 14.22
C LYS A 261 -12.71 17.52 14.57
N LEU A 262 -11.73 17.46 15.47
CA LEU A 262 -10.93 18.61 15.90
C LEU A 262 -9.82 19.00 14.92
N LYS A 263 -9.43 18.08 14.04
CA LYS A 263 -8.34 18.27 13.07
C LYS A 263 -8.84 18.79 11.70
N ARG A 264 -10.16 18.73 11.46
CA ARG A 264 -10.82 19.32 10.28
C ARG A 264 -11.13 20.79 10.55
#